data_AF-T1BWW0-F1
#
_entry.id   AF-T1BWW0-F1
#
_cell.length_a   1.000
_cell.length_b   1.000
_cell.length_c   1.000
_cell.angle_alpha   90.00
_cell.angle_beta   90.00
_cell.angle_gamma   90.00
#
_symmetry.space_group_name_H-M   'P 1'
#
loop_
_entity.id
_entity.type
_entity.pdbx_description
1 polymer ?
#
loop_
_entity_poly.entity_id
_entity_poly.type
_entity_poly.pdbx_seq_one_letter_code
_entity_poly.pdbx_strand_id
1 'polypeptide(L)' 'MRMLAAGGEELRSELLAAGLRISTTPAARNHLGAYISREHPSNKARCVSRTGWQGEAFVLPRETLGDSEQERVIYQC' A
#
# COMPACT_ATOMS: atom_id res chain seq x y z
N MET A 1 12.77 -0.76 -6.13
CA MET A 1 12.91 0.34 -7.13
C MET A 1 13.18 -0.14 -8.57
N ARG A 2 12.95 -1.41 -8.95
CA ARG A 2 13.05 -1.81 -10.36
C ARG A 2 11.85 -1.34 -11.21
N MET A 3 10.64 -1.36 -10.65
CA MET A 3 9.40 -0.98 -11.35
C MET A 3 9.30 0.50 -11.77
N LEU A 4 10.13 1.38 -11.21
CA LEU A 4 10.17 2.80 -11.55
C LEU A 4 11.22 3.14 -12.62
N ALA A 5 12.16 2.23 -12.89
CA ALA A 5 13.30 2.49 -13.77
C ALA A 5 12.97 2.35 -15.28
N ALA A 6 11.88 1.65 -15.62
CA ALA A 6 11.47 1.35 -17.00
C ALA A 6 10.18 2.10 -17.41
N GLY A 7 10.18 3.44 -17.33
CA GLY A 7 9.05 4.27 -17.77
C GLY A 7 7.80 4.25 -16.88
N GLY A 8 7.76 3.37 -15.87
CA GLY A 8 6.65 3.25 -14.92
C GLY A 8 5.43 2.50 -15.48
N GLU A 9 5.51 1.90 -16.66
CA GLU A 9 4.47 1.01 -17.21
C GLU A 9 4.19 -0.16 -16.26
N GLU A 10 5.24 -0.81 -15.76
CA GLU A 10 5.14 -1.94 -14.83
C GLU A 10 4.45 -1.51 -13.53
N LEU A 11 4.91 -0.41 -12.92
CA LEU A 11 4.26 0.18 -11.75
C LEU A 11 2.78 0.48 -12.01
N ARG A 12 2.44 1.06 -13.16
CA ARG A 12 1.07 1.41 -13.50
C ARG A 12 0.19 0.19 -13.73
N SER A 13 0.74 -0.87 -14.33
CA SER A 13 0.05 -2.14 -14.50
C SER A 13 -0.32 -2.74 -13.14
N GLU A 14 0.63 -2.80 -12.21
CA GLU A 14 0.38 -3.30 -10.85
C GLU A 14 -0.65 -2.46 -10.09
N LEU A 15 -0.55 -1.14 -10.18
CA LEU A 15 -1.51 -0.24 -9.55
C LEU A 15 -2.93 -0.40 -10.14
N LEU A 16 -3.05 -0.58 -11.45
CA LEU A 16 -4.32 -0.86 -12.12
C LEU A 16 -4.90 -2.21 -11.69
N ALA A 17 -4.06 -3.25 -11.57
CA ALA A 17 -4.47 -4.56 -11.08
C ALA A 17 -4.96 -4.50 -9.63
N ALA A 18 -4.37 -3.64 -8.80
CA ALA A 18 -4.84 -3.32 -7.45
C ALA A 18 -6.09 -2.39 -7.42
N GLY A 19 -6.64 -2.03 -8.58
CA GLY A 19 -7.88 -1.24 -8.70
C GLY A 19 -7.69 0.28 -8.78
N LEU A 20 -6.46 0.80 -8.76
CA LEU A 20 -6.19 2.23 -8.89
C LEU A 20 -6.41 2.68 -10.33
N ARG A 21 -7.42 3.53 -10.56
CA ARG A 21 -7.64 4.19 -11.85
C ARG A 21 -6.80 5.47 -11.93
N ILE A 22 -5.85 5.49 -12.85
CA ILE A 22 -4.96 6.63 -13.08
C ILE A 22 -5.47 7.40 -14.30
N SER A 23 -5.45 8.73 -14.24
CA SER A 23 -5.77 9.58 -15.38
C SER A 23 -4.89 9.26 -16.60
N THR A 24 -5.48 9.35 -17.80
CA THR A 24 -4.79 9.14 -19.08
C THR A 24 -3.92 10.34 -19.50
N THR A 25 -3.94 11.44 -18.74
CA THR A 25 -3.07 12.59 -18.99
C THR A 25 -1.61 12.29 -18.59
N PRO A 26 -0.60 12.62 -19.42
CA PRO A 26 0.81 12.41 -19.08
C PRO A 26 1.25 13.08 -17.77
N ALA A 27 0.78 14.31 -17.52
CA ALA A 27 1.14 15.06 -16.31
C ALA A 27 0.69 14.33 -15.02
N ALA A 28 -0.55 13.81 -14.98
CA ALA A 28 -1.04 13.06 -13.82
C ALA A 28 -0.23 11.78 -13.56
N ARG A 29 0.18 11.06 -14.62
CA ARG A 29 1.04 9.87 -14.47
C ARG A 29 2.40 10.24 -13.88
N ASN A 30 2.99 11.34 -14.34
CA ASN A 30 4.28 11.82 -13.83
C ASN A 30 4.18 12.25 -12.36
N HIS A 31 3.11 12.95 -11.98
CA HIS A 31 2.88 13.35 -10.59
C HIS A 31 2.75 12.14 -9.65
N LEU A 32 2.04 11.08 -10.07
CA LEU A 32 1.92 9.85 -9.28
C LEU A 32 3.27 9.16 -9.08
N GLY A 33 4.05 9.02 -10.16
CA GLY A 33 5.39 8.42 -10.08
C GLY A 33 6.33 9.22 -9.17
N ALA A 34 6.30 10.55 -9.29
CA ALA A 34 7.07 11.45 -8.43
C ALA A 34 6.64 11.37 -6.95
N TYR A 35 5.33 11.31 -6.68
CA TYR A 35 4.80 11.11 -5.33
C TYR A 35 5.31 9.81 -4.73
N ILE A 36 5.08 8.66 -5.39
CA ILE A 36 5.49 7.34 -4.89
C ILE A 36 7.00 7.26 -4.65
N SER A 37 7.81 7.92 -5.49
CA SER A 37 9.27 7.90 -5.37
C SER A 37 9.78 8.79 -4.22
N ARG A 38 9.06 9.88 -3.92
CA ARG A 38 9.44 10.85 -2.89
C ARG A 38 8.98 10.42 -1.50
N GLU A 39 7.75 9.92 -1.39
CA GLU A 39 7.13 9.69 -0.10
C GLU A 39 7.81 8.57 0.70
N HIS A 40 8.16 8.89 1.95
CA HIS A 40 8.73 7.97 2.92
C HIS A 40 7.90 8.09 4.22
N PRO A 41 6.71 7.49 4.28
CA PRO A 41 5.84 7.63 5.45
C PRO A 41 6.50 7.01 6.68
N SER A 42 6.51 7.76 7.79
CA SER A 42 6.96 7.27 9.10
C SER A 42 5.96 6.27 9.69
N ASN A 43 4.68 6.48 9.42
CA ASN A 43 3.60 5.61 9.88
C ASN A 43 3.34 4.51 8.84
N LYS A 44 3.57 3.26 9.24
CA LYS A 44 3.33 2.08 8.40
C LYS A 44 2.22 1.23 8.98
N ALA A 45 1.61 0.45 8.09
CA ALA A 45 0.62 -0.54 8.45
C ALA A 45 1.03 -1.89 7.87
N ARG A 46 0.77 -2.95 8.63
CA ARG A 46 1.00 -4.33 8.24
C ARG A 46 -0.30 -4.93 7.74
N CYS A 47 -0.34 -5.26 6.45
CA CYS A 47 -1.48 -5.94 5.85
C CYS A 47 -1.39 -7.45 6.12
N VAL A 48 -2.48 -8.04 6.61
CA VAL A 48 -2.60 -9.49 6.82
C VAL A 48 -3.77 -10.05 6.05
N SER A 49 -3.57 -11.23 5.44
CA SER A 49 -4.57 -11.90 4.61
C SER A 49 -5.51 -12.82 5.39
N ARG A 50 -5.28 -12.99 6.70
CA ARG A 50 -6.08 -13.82 7.59
C ARG A 50 -6.34 -13.12 8.92
N THR A 51 -7.54 -13.31 9.45
CA THR A 51 -7.91 -12.90 10.80
C THR A 51 -7.21 -13.77 11.84
N GLY A 52 -7.05 -13.25 13.06
CA GLY A 52 -6.45 -13.97 14.18
C GLY A 52 -5.37 -13.17 14.88
N TRP A 53 -4.60 -13.86 15.72
CA TRP A 53 -3.52 -13.26 16.49
C TRP A 53 -2.33 -12.87 15.62
N GLN A 54 -1.83 -11.66 15.84
CA GLN A 54 -0.61 -11.11 15.26
C GLN A 54 0.19 -10.40 16.36
N GLY A 55 1.07 -11.16 17.02
CA GLY A 55 1.72 -10.70 18.25
C GLY A 55 0.69 -10.48 19.35
N GLU A 56 0.67 -9.28 19.93
CA GLU A 56 -0.27 -8.90 21.00
C GLU A 56 -1.59 -8.31 20.49
N ALA A 57 -1.76 -8.22 19.16
CA ALA A 57 -2.96 -7.70 18.53
C ALA A 57 -3.79 -8.83 17.89
N PHE A 58 -5.12 -8.77 18.05
CA PHE A 58 -6.07 -9.67 17.41
C PHE A 58 -6.76 -8.98 16.23
N VAL A 59 -6.58 -9.52 15.03
CA VAL A 59 -7.06 -8.91 13.80
C VAL A 59 -8.44 -9.48 13.43
N LEU A 60 -9.43 -8.61 13.38
CA LEU A 60 -10.77 -8.87 12.85
C LEU A 60 -10.90 -8.29 11.43
N PRO A 61 -11.93 -8.66 10.66
CA PRO A 61 -12.11 -8.13 9.31
C PRO A 61 -12.30 -6.61 9.23
N ARG A 62 -12.78 -5.97 10.30
CA ARG A 62 -13.10 -4.53 10.34
C ARG A 62 -12.23 -3.71 11.29
N GLU A 63 -11.58 -4.36 12.24
CA GLU A 63 -10.81 -3.68 13.27
C GLU A 63 -9.71 -4.60 13.81
N THR A 64 -8.76 -4.02 14.53
CA THR A 64 -7.71 -4.76 15.20
C THR A 64 -7.78 -4.39 16.68
N LEU A 65 -7.91 -5.41 17.53
CA LEU A 65 -7.98 -5.26 18.98
C LEU A 65 -6.58 -5.44 19.59
N GLY A 66 -6.21 -4.60 20.55
CA GLY A 66 -4.88 -4.63 21.17
C GLY A 66 -3.91 -3.64 20.53
N ASP A 67 -2.81 -3.33 21.23
CA ASP A 67 -1.82 -2.39 20.76
C ASP A 67 -0.71 -3.14 20.02
N SER A 68 -0.55 -2.85 18.74
CA SER A 68 0.62 -3.29 17.98
C SER A 68 1.65 -2.18 18.13
N GLU A 69 2.54 -2.31 19.12
CA GLU A 69 3.41 -1.24 19.65
C GLU A 69 4.18 -0.37 18.63
N GLN A 70 4.25 -0.73 17.34
CA GLN A 70 4.89 0.09 16.30
C GLN A 70 4.16 0.22 14.96
N GLU A 71 3.22 -0.66 14.58
CA GLU A 71 2.60 -0.64 13.23
C GLU A 71 1.16 -1.14 13.22
N ARG A 72 0.22 -0.31 12.73
CA ARG A 72 -1.20 -0.70 12.58
C ARG A 72 -1.34 -1.98 11.77
N VAL A 73 -2.00 -3.01 12.31
CA VAL A 73 -2.32 -4.22 11.54
C VAL A 73 -3.69 -4.08 10.90
N ILE A 74 -3.78 -4.34 9.58
CA ILE A 74 -5.00 -4.20 8.79
C ILE A 74 -5.27 -5.51 8.06
N TYR A 75 -6.51 -5.99 8.11
CA TYR A 75 -6.94 -7.11 7.29
C TYR A 75 -7.15 -6.66 5.83
N GLN A 76 -6.47 -7.30 4.88
CA GLN A 76 -6.65 -7.09 3.44
C GLN A 76 -6.65 -8.46 2.75
N CYS A 77 -7.78 -8.82 2.14
CA CYS A 77 -7.98 -10.06 1.37
C CYS A 77 -8.25 -9.77 -0.09
#